data_AF-A0A0F8Z033-F1
#
_entry.id   AF-A0A0F8Z033-F1
#
_cell.length_a   1.000
_cell.length_b   1.000
_cell.length_c   1.000
_cell.angle_alpha   90.00
_cell.angle_beta   90.00
_cell.angle_gamma   90.00
#
_symmetry.space_group_name_H-M   'P 1'
#
loop_
_entity.id
_entity.type
_entity.pdbx_description
1 polymer ?
#
loop_
_entity_poly.entity_id
_entity_poly.type
_entity_poly.pdbx_seq_one_letter_code
_entity_poly.pdbx_strand_id
1 'polypeptide(L)'
;MSIKTRAQFFELFTHNSQYMRDFVDTVLPGALANGPGAGITDGTGTVAKWGVQRVGDVLRTSLIIDLTGLKSATSDLDIIGEAVSANPASLGQVKAVENGTILAGRMTCLELPASLTDIDLYSATVSTGVHEDGIAALVETALVTAGGAWVNGMTKGFTVVPPANDFLYLVNGAADTADDFTAGKFLIELFGYDA
;
A
#
# COMPACT_ATOMS: atom_id res chain seq x y z
N MET A 1 -38.94 -21.52 8.94
CA MET A 1 -40.00 -20.55 8.58
C MET A 1 -40.73 -21.11 7.36
N SER A 2 -42.05 -21.33 7.44
CA SER A 2 -42.82 -21.83 6.29
C SER A 2 -43.32 -20.62 5.49
N ILE A 3 -42.90 -20.50 4.23
CA ILE A 3 -43.32 -19.43 3.31
C ILE A 3 -44.75 -19.75 2.86
N LYS A 4 -45.72 -18.91 3.23
CA LYS A 4 -47.14 -19.10 2.94
C LYS A 4 -47.69 -18.11 1.92
N THR A 5 -46.94 -17.05 1.61
CA THR A 5 -47.39 -16.01 0.68
C THR A 5 -46.27 -15.58 -0.27
N ARG A 6 -46.66 -15.03 -1.43
CA ARG A 6 -45.71 -14.44 -2.39
C ARG A 6 -44.94 -13.26 -1.78
N ALA A 7 -45.57 -12.50 -0.87
CA ALA A 7 -44.93 -11.40 -0.15
C ALA A 7 -43.80 -11.91 0.77
N GLN A 8 -44.04 -12.99 1.51
CA GLN A 8 -43.03 -13.61 2.37
C GLN A 8 -41.85 -14.19 1.58
N PHE A 9 -42.09 -14.70 0.37
CA PHE A 9 -41.02 -15.13 -0.53
C PHE A 9 -40.17 -13.95 -1.01
N PHE A 10 -40.83 -12.84 -1.37
CA PHE A 10 -40.15 -11.65 -1.85
C PHE A 10 -39.30 -10.97 -0.76
N GLU A 11 -39.82 -10.88 0.47
CA GLU A 11 -39.08 -10.35 1.64
C GLU A 11 -37.87 -11.21 2.00
N LEU A 12 -38.00 -12.54 1.96
CA LEU A 12 -36.88 -13.44 2.23
C LEU A 12 -35.80 -13.31 1.14
N PHE A 13 -36.20 -13.14 -0.12
CA PHE A 13 -35.26 -12.97 -1.23
C PHE A 13 -34.53 -11.63 -1.17
N THR A 14 -35.23 -10.54 -0.81
CA THR A 14 -34.60 -9.22 -0.65
C THR A 14 -33.68 -9.17 0.57
N HIS A 15 -34.08 -9.72 1.72
CA HIS A 15 -33.19 -9.83 2.88
C HIS A 15 -31.94 -10.66 2.55
N ASN A 16 -32.09 -11.85 1.97
CA ASN A 16 -30.95 -12.69 1.65
C ASN A 16 -30.05 -12.05 0.57
N SER A 17 -30.63 -11.33 -0.40
CA SER A 17 -29.84 -10.58 -1.38
C SER A 17 -29.08 -9.42 -0.77
N GLN A 18 -29.62 -8.76 0.26
CA GLN A 18 -28.93 -7.70 1.00
C GLN A 18 -27.81 -8.29 1.85
N TYR A 19 -28.08 -9.35 2.61
CA TYR A 19 -27.04 -10.08 3.36
C TYR A 19 -25.92 -10.62 2.47
N MET A 20 -26.24 -11.10 1.26
CA MET A 20 -25.21 -11.56 0.32
C MET A 20 -24.42 -10.40 -0.28
N ARG A 21 -25.02 -9.22 -0.49
CA ARG A 21 -24.29 -8.02 -0.93
C ARG A 21 -23.42 -7.47 0.18
N ASP A 22 -23.94 -7.38 1.40
CA ASP A 22 -23.19 -6.94 2.57
C ASP A 22 -22.05 -7.92 2.85
N PHE A 23 -22.26 -9.24 2.72
CA PHE A 23 -21.19 -10.23 2.82
C PHE A 23 -20.16 -10.07 1.68
N VAL A 24 -20.60 -9.81 0.45
CA VAL A 24 -19.72 -9.56 -0.69
C VAL A 24 -18.90 -8.28 -0.50
N ASP A 25 -19.49 -7.20 -0.02
CA ASP A 25 -18.79 -5.92 0.24
C ASP A 25 -17.91 -5.98 1.50
N THR A 26 -18.23 -6.85 2.47
CA THR A 26 -17.42 -7.03 3.68
C THR A 26 -16.29 -8.04 3.49
N VAL A 27 -16.38 -8.96 2.51
CA VAL A 27 -15.45 -10.10 2.35
C VAL A 27 -14.66 -10.06 1.04
N LEU A 28 -15.14 -9.41 -0.02
CA LEU A 28 -14.30 -9.18 -1.19
C LEU A 28 -13.37 -8.00 -0.91
N PRO A 29 -12.04 -8.15 -1.10
CA PRO A 29 -11.12 -7.03 -0.95
C PRO A 29 -11.51 -5.97 -1.97
N GLY A 30 -12.16 -4.91 -1.49
CA GLY A 30 -12.43 -3.73 -2.30
C GLY A 30 -11.09 -3.22 -2.83
N ALA A 31 -10.92 -3.23 -4.15
CA ALA A 31 -9.80 -2.53 -4.76
C ALA A 31 -9.91 -1.06 -4.33
N LEU A 32 -8.85 -0.52 -3.73
CA LEU A 32 -8.79 0.90 -3.40
C LEU A 32 -8.95 1.71 -4.67
N ALA A 33 -9.73 2.80 -4.62
CA ALA A 33 -10.03 3.60 -5.80
C ALA A 33 -8.76 4.19 -6.46
N ASN A 34 -7.67 4.36 -5.71
CA ASN A 34 -6.37 4.80 -6.21
C ASN A 34 -5.26 3.81 -5.80
N GLY A 35 -5.17 2.69 -6.54
CA GLY A 35 -4.11 1.69 -6.39
C GLY A 35 -2.73 2.17 -6.86
N PRO A 36 -1.74 1.26 -6.96
CA PRO A 36 -0.39 1.61 -7.39
C PRO A 36 -0.37 2.26 -8.78
N GLY A 37 0.52 3.23 -8.97
CA GLY A 37 0.72 3.92 -10.23
C GLY A 37 1.49 3.07 -11.24
N ALA A 38 1.52 3.52 -12.50
CA ALA A 38 2.18 2.82 -13.60
C ALA A 38 3.69 2.62 -13.36
N GLY A 39 4.32 3.51 -12.58
CA GLY A 39 5.73 3.40 -12.18
C GLY A 39 5.97 2.27 -11.20
N ILE A 40 4.92 1.60 -10.72
CA ILE A 40 4.98 0.36 -9.94
C ILE A 40 4.41 -0.80 -10.77
N THR A 41 3.23 -0.65 -11.37
CA THR A 41 2.53 -1.79 -12.01
C THR A 41 3.15 -2.26 -13.31
N ASP A 42 3.93 -1.41 -13.98
CA ASP A 42 4.55 -1.76 -15.26
C ASP A 42 5.90 -2.49 -15.10
N GLY A 43 6.43 -2.52 -13.86
CA GLY A 43 7.65 -3.25 -13.53
C GLY A 43 7.53 -4.75 -13.83
N THR A 44 8.49 -5.29 -14.56
CA THR A 44 8.42 -6.70 -14.99
C THR A 44 8.68 -7.64 -13.82
N GLY A 45 7.65 -8.36 -13.38
CA GLY A 45 7.71 -9.25 -12.22
C GLY A 45 7.31 -8.57 -10.91
N THR A 46 7.02 -7.27 -10.94
CA THR A 46 6.58 -6.52 -9.76
C THR A 46 5.18 -6.99 -9.36
N VAL A 47 5.00 -7.23 -8.07
CA VAL A 47 3.69 -7.57 -7.50
C VAL A 47 3.34 -6.54 -6.45
N ALA A 48 2.42 -5.63 -6.78
CA ALA A 48 1.85 -4.67 -5.83
C ALA A 48 0.36 -5.00 -5.61
N LYS A 49 0.01 -5.44 -4.40
CA LYS A 49 -1.37 -5.80 -4.05
C LYS A 49 -1.79 -5.16 -2.75
N TRP A 50 -3.01 -4.63 -2.75
CA TRP A 50 -3.64 -4.01 -1.60
C TRP A 50 -4.91 -4.76 -1.23
N GLY A 51 -5.25 -4.73 0.05
CA GLY A 51 -6.54 -5.16 0.56
C GLY A 51 -6.86 -4.46 1.87
N VAL A 52 -8.14 -4.16 2.07
CA VAL A 52 -8.66 -3.71 3.36
C VAL A 52 -9.55 -4.80 3.91
N GLN A 53 -9.36 -5.12 5.18
CA GLN A 53 -10.20 -6.06 5.93
C GLN A 53 -10.63 -5.42 7.23
N ARG A 54 -11.89 -5.62 7.61
CA ARG A 54 -12.39 -5.24 8.92
C ARG A 54 -12.17 -6.39 9.91
N VAL A 55 -11.50 -6.11 11.03
CA VAL A 55 -11.24 -7.05 12.12
C VAL A 55 -11.85 -6.45 13.39
N GLY A 56 -13.11 -6.76 13.65
CA GLY A 56 -13.89 -6.05 14.67
C GLY A 56 -14.05 -4.58 14.31
N ASP A 57 -13.72 -3.67 15.24
CA ASP A 57 -13.80 -2.22 15.02
C ASP A 57 -12.56 -1.63 14.33
N VAL A 58 -11.57 -2.46 14.00
CA VAL A 58 -10.33 -2.04 13.35
C VAL A 58 -10.36 -2.35 11.86
N LEU A 59 -10.02 -1.37 11.05
CA LEU A 59 -9.71 -1.54 9.64
C LEU A 59 -8.22 -1.85 9.48
N ARG A 60 -7.90 -3.04 8.98
CA ARG A 60 -6.52 -3.43 8.64
C ARG A 60 -6.35 -3.32 7.13
N THR A 61 -5.53 -2.38 6.71
CA THR A 61 -5.06 -2.27 5.32
C THR A 61 -3.75 -3.02 5.21
N SER A 62 -3.62 -3.88 4.20
CA SER A 62 -2.39 -4.62 3.91
C SER A 62 -1.97 -4.37 2.47
N LEU A 63 -0.73 -3.93 2.30
CA LEU A 63 -0.04 -3.75 1.02
C LEU A 63 1.13 -4.72 0.98
N ILE A 64 1.16 -5.60 -0.02
CA ILE A 64 2.32 -6.43 -0.34
C ILE A 64 2.99 -5.88 -1.61
N ILE A 65 4.30 -5.74 -1.56
CA ILE A 65 5.13 -5.33 -2.70
C ILE A 65 6.28 -6.32 -2.89
N ASP A 66 6.41 -6.86 -4.09
CA ASP A 66 7.61 -7.51 -4.62
C ASP A 66 8.31 -6.52 -5.55
N LEU A 67 9.53 -6.14 -5.19
CA LEU A 67 10.32 -5.12 -5.91
C LEU A 67 10.90 -5.64 -7.22
N THR A 68 10.83 -6.94 -7.50
CA THR A 68 11.40 -7.52 -8.72
C THR A 68 10.95 -6.75 -9.97
N GLY A 69 11.92 -6.26 -10.74
CA GLY A 69 11.66 -5.45 -11.94
C GLY A 69 11.57 -3.94 -11.72
N LEU A 70 11.52 -3.45 -10.48
CA LEU A 70 11.71 -2.04 -10.15
C LEU A 70 13.20 -1.71 -10.07
N LYS A 71 13.52 -0.42 -10.05
CA LYS A 71 14.88 0.10 -10.00
C LYS A 71 15.10 0.95 -8.75
N SER A 72 16.24 0.74 -8.09
CA SER A 72 16.76 1.70 -7.12
C SER A 72 17.29 2.93 -7.86
N ALA A 73 17.34 4.05 -7.14
CA ALA A 73 17.89 5.28 -7.67
C ALA A 73 19.35 5.52 -7.26
N THR A 74 19.98 6.61 -7.71
CA THR A 74 21.35 6.94 -7.34
C THR A 74 21.48 7.74 -6.04
N SER A 75 20.57 8.66 -5.78
CA SER A 75 20.65 9.53 -4.59
C SER A 75 19.86 8.96 -3.43
N ASP A 76 20.20 9.47 -2.25
CA ASP A 76 19.37 9.29 -1.06
C ASP A 76 18.01 9.97 -1.26
N LEU A 77 16.94 9.36 -0.74
CA LEU A 77 15.56 9.84 -0.81
C LEU A 77 14.95 9.95 -2.22
N ASP A 78 15.61 9.41 -3.24
CA ASP A 78 15.04 9.28 -4.58
C ASP A 78 14.00 8.15 -4.61
N ILE A 79 12.92 8.36 -5.35
CA ILE A 79 11.79 7.44 -5.42
C ILE A 79 12.16 6.17 -6.19
N ILE A 80 11.81 5.03 -5.61
CA ILE A 80 11.94 3.69 -6.21
C ILE A 80 10.75 3.44 -7.14
N GLY A 81 11.03 2.94 -8.34
CA GLY A 81 10.01 2.61 -9.33
C GLY A 81 10.61 2.03 -10.60
N GLU A 82 9.79 1.83 -11.61
CA GLU A 82 10.21 1.51 -12.97
C GLU A 82 10.86 2.74 -13.64
N ALA A 83 11.89 2.55 -14.46
CA ALA A 83 12.62 3.65 -15.10
C ALA A 83 11.89 4.21 -16.34
N VAL A 84 10.67 4.67 -16.13
CA VAL A 84 9.87 5.41 -17.10
C VAL A 84 9.49 6.75 -16.51
N SER A 85 10.13 7.82 -17.01
CA SER A 85 10.15 9.16 -16.41
C SER A 85 8.80 9.89 -16.28
N ALA A 86 7.71 9.33 -16.81
CA ALA A 86 6.38 9.93 -16.73
C ALA A 86 5.40 9.11 -15.89
N ASN A 87 5.82 7.94 -15.41
CA ASN A 87 4.94 6.98 -14.77
C ASN A 87 4.99 7.17 -13.24
N PRO A 88 3.87 7.57 -12.60
CA PRO A 88 3.79 7.69 -11.15
C PRO A 88 4.20 6.42 -10.40
N ALA A 89 5.14 6.55 -9.47
CA ALA A 89 5.65 5.46 -8.65
C ALA A 89 4.97 5.38 -7.26
N SER A 90 3.76 5.94 -7.11
CA SER A 90 3.00 5.79 -5.87
C SER A 90 2.55 4.34 -5.69
N LEU A 91 2.66 3.80 -4.47
CA LEU A 91 2.14 2.48 -4.14
C LEU A 91 0.61 2.48 -4.07
N GLY A 92 -0.02 3.63 -3.85
CA GLY A 92 -1.46 3.79 -3.70
C GLY A 92 -1.80 4.85 -2.66
N GLN A 93 -3.09 5.21 -2.56
CA GLN A 93 -3.57 6.26 -1.66
C GLN A 93 -4.19 5.70 -0.38
N VAL A 94 -3.89 6.32 0.76
CA VAL A 94 -4.51 6.06 2.05
C VAL A 94 -5.74 6.97 2.20
N LYS A 95 -6.85 6.59 1.57
CA LYS A 95 -8.11 7.37 1.64
C LYS A 95 -8.82 7.09 2.95
N ALA A 96 -9.19 8.14 3.69
CA ALA A 96 -9.89 7.98 4.97
C ALA A 96 -11.22 7.23 4.84
N VAL A 97 -11.91 7.34 3.70
CA VAL A 97 -13.18 6.62 3.44
C VAL A 97 -12.98 5.11 3.25
N GLU A 98 -11.78 4.67 2.88
CA GLU A 98 -11.47 3.25 2.63
C GLU A 98 -10.66 2.64 3.78
N ASN A 99 -9.73 3.40 4.36
CA ASN A 99 -8.79 2.94 5.37
C ASN A 99 -9.14 3.38 6.80
N GLY A 100 -10.13 4.26 6.96
CA GLY A 100 -10.48 4.90 8.23
C GLY A 100 -9.49 5.99 8.64
N THR A 101 -9.63 6.45 9.89
CA THR A 101 -8.61 7.28 10.53
C THR A 101 -7.46 6.39 11.00
N ILE A 102 -6.24 6.60 10.47
CA ILE A 102 -5.10 5.75 10.77
C ILE A 102 -4.60 6.01 12.20
N LEU A 103 -4.53 4.94 12.99
CA LEU A 103 -4.01 4.96 14.36
C LEU A 103 -2.54 4.54 14.43
N ALA A 104 -2.15 3.58 13.59
CA ALA A 104 -0.79 3.04 13.54
C ALA A 104 -0.51 2.38 12.20
N GLY A 105 0.76 2.13 11.93
CA GLY A 105 1.18 1.28 10.81
C GLY A 105 2.55 0.69 11.03
N ARG A 106 2.94 -0.23 10.16
CA ARG A 106 4.25 -0.89 10.16
C ARG A 106 4.65 -1.39 8.79
N MET A 107 5.94 -1.55 8.58
CA MET A 107 6.54 -2.18 7.40
C MET A 107 7.40 -3.37 7.85
N THR A 108 7.24 -4.49 7.17
CA THR A 108 7.96 -5.75 7.45
C THR A 108 8.69 -6.24 6.21
N CYS A 109 9.97 -6.53 6.35
CA CYS A 109 10.75 -7.20 5.32
C CYS A 109 10.41 -8.70 5.30
N LEU A 110 9.92 -9.19 4.15
CA LEU A 110 9.57 -10.59 3.93
C LEU A 110 10.63 -11.35 3.12
N GLU A 111 11.45 -10.60 2.37
CA GLU A 111 12.59 -11.07 1.61
C GLU A 111 13.56 -9.90 1.45
N LEU A 112 14.86 -10.17 1.59
CA LEU A 112 15.88 -9.15 1.43
C LEU A 112 15.92 -8.63 0.00
N PRO A 113 16.04 -7.30 -0.20
CA PRO A 113 16.39 -6.76 -1.50
C PRO A 113 17.82 -7.17 -1.90
N ALA A 114 18.06 -7.34 -3.20
CA ALA A 114 19.34 -7.86 -3.71
C ALA A 114 20.42 -6.79 -3.95
N SER A 115 20.03 -5.54 -4.26
CA SER A 115 20.93 -4.44 -4.60
C SER A 115 20.96 -3.39 -3.49
N LEU A 116 20.06 -2.42 -3.55
CA LEU A 116 19.85 -1.44 -2.49
C LEU A 116 19.17 -2.11 -1.30
N THR A 117 19.82 -2.08 -0.15
CA THR A 117 19.31 -2.75 1.07
C THR A 117 18.66 -1.81 2.08
N ASP A 118 18.85 -0.50 1.92
CA ASP A 118 18.26 0.54 2.74
C ASP A 118 17.07 1.15 1.98
N ILE A 119 15.86 0.82 2.44
CA ILE A 119 14.61 1.21 1.78
C ILE A 119 13.69 1.85 2.80
N ASP A 120 13.28 3.07 2.51
CA ASP A 120 12.42 3.87 3.37
C ASP A 120 11.00 3.95 2.82
N LEU A 121 10.05 4.28 3.71
CA LEU A 121 8.64 4.47 3.37
C LEU A 121 8.21 5.88 3.74
N TYR A 122 7.69 6.58 2.74
CA TYR A 122 7.18 7.94 2.87
C TYR A 122 5.71 7.99 2.43
N SER A 123 5.01 9.04 2.85
CA SER A 123 3.76 9.47 2.25
C SER A 123 3.90 10.86 1.63
N ALA A 124 3.07 11.20 0.67
CA ALA A 124 3.01 12.54 0.09
C ALA A 124 1.58 12.93 -0.34
N THR A 125 1.31 14.23 -0.38
CA THR A 125 -0.04 14.77 -0.68
C THR A 125 -0.50 14.58 -2.13
N VAL A 126 0.42 14.22 -3.05
CA VAL A 126 0.16 14.06 -4.48
C VAL A 126 0.80 12.78 -5.00
N SER A 127 0.21 12.21 -6.07
CA SER A 127 0.68 10.99 -6.71
C SER A 127 1.63 11.23 -7.88
N THR A 128 2.31 12.37 -7.97
CA THR A 128 3.07 12.75 -9.18
C THR A 128 4.53 12.31 -9.16
N GLY A 129 5.05 11.83 -8.02
CA GLY A 129 6.44 11.37 -7.92
C GLY A 129 6.73 10.20 -8.87
N VAL A 130 7.82 10.30 -9.62
CA VAL A 130 8.32 9.27 -10.54
C VAL A 130 9.69 8.74 -10.08
N HIS A 131 10.18 7.67 -10.69
CA HIS A 131 11.51 7.13 -10.40
C HIS A 131 12.62 8.19 -10.58
N GLU A 132 13.60 8.18 -9.67
CA GLU A 132 14.73 9.14 -9.56
C GLU A 132 14.34 10.59 -9.20
N ASP A 133 13.05 10.91 -9.05
CA ASP A 133 12.68 12.17 -8.41
C ASP A 133 12.91 12.05 -6.91
N GLY A 134 13.54 13.08 -6.32
CA GLY A 134 13.66 13.19 -4.88
C GLY A 134 12.28 13.38 -4.22
N ILE A 135 11.95 12.57 -3.22
CA ILE A 135 10.66 12.65 -2.51
C ILE A 135 10.42 14.03 -1.87
N ALA A 136 11.49 14.74 -1.50
CA ALA A 136 11.47 16.08 -0.95
C ALA A 136 11.02 17.17 -1.95
N ALA A 137 10.85 16.84 -3.24
CA ALA A 137 10.20 17.71 -4.21
C ALA A 137 8.67 17.70 -4.05
N LEU A 138 8.11 16.71 -3.33
CA LEU A 138 6.70 16.65 -2.96
C LEU A 138 6.51 17.28 -1.56
N VAL A 139 5.25 17.36 -1.11
CA VAL A 139 4.96 17.61 0.31
C VAL A 139 4.79 16.25 0.97
N GLU A 140 5.81 15.84 1.70
CA GLU A 140 6.02 14.48 2.17
C GLU A 140 5.97 14.33 3.70
N THR A 141 5.86 13.08 4.14
CA THR A 141 5.99 12.67 5.54
C THR A 141 6.76 11.35 5.60
N ALA A 142 7.90 11.33 6.30
CA ALA A 142 8.66 10.11 6.54
C ALA A 142 7.91 9.21 7.52
N LEU A 143 7.49 8.01 7.08
CA LEU A 143 6.76 7.06 7.92
C LEU A 143 7.71 6.05 8.57
N VAL A 144 8.63 5.50 7.77
CA VAL A 144 9.67 4.56 8.21
C VAL A 144 10.97 4.96 7.56
N THR A 145 11.98 5.26 8.39
CA THR A 145 13.37 5.30 7.97
C THR A 145 14.07 4.04 8.49
N ALA A 146 14.54 3.19 7.58
CA ALA A 146 15.23 1.96 7.90
C ALA A 146 16.58 2.28 8.56
N GLY A 147 17.29 3.27 8.04
CA GLY A 147 18.56 3.76 8.60
C GLY A 147 19.65 2.68 8.52
N GLY A 148 19.58 1.85 7.48
CA GLY A 148 20.48 0.74 7.22
C GLY A 148 19.76 -0.46 6.60
N ALA A 149 20.57 -1.46 6.24
CA ALA A 149 20.09 -2.66 5.56
C ALA A 149 18.95 -3.37 6.32
N TRP A 150 17.88 -3.69 5.59
CA TRP A 150 16.82 -4.55 6.10
C TRP A 150 17.35 -5.97 6.40
N VAL A 151 16.71 -6.63 7.36
CA VAL A 151 16.92 -8.05 7.68
C VAL A 151 15.59 -8.80 7.48
N ASN A 152 15.63 -10.04 7.00
CA ASN A 152 14.42 -10.82 6.80
C ASN A 152 13.63 -10.97 8.11
N GLY A 153 12.33 -10.69 8.07
CA GLY A 153 11.44 -10.67 9.23
C GLY A 153 11.55 -9.42 10.12
N MET A 154 12.46 -8.48 9.80
CA MET A 154 12.52 -7.21 10.50
C MET A 154 11.23 -6.42 10.25
N THR A 155 10.64 -5.91 11.32
CA THR A 155 9.48 -5.03 11.28
C THR A 155 9.83 -3.70 11.93
N LYS A 156 9.48 -2.61 11.26
CA LYS A 156 9.55 -1.25 11.80
C LYS A 156 8.15 -0.64 11.85
N GLY A 157 7.80 -0.09 13.01
CA GLY A 157 6.56 0.68 13.17
C GLY A 157 6.70 2.08 12.57
N PHE A 158 5.59 2.66 12.15
CA PHE A 158 5.57 4.04 11.68
C PHE A 158 5.92 4.99 12.84
N THR A 159 6.79 5.96 12.61
CA THR A 159 7.11 7.01 13.59
C THR A 159 6.01 8.09 13.66
N VAL A 160 5.29 8.27 12.56
CA VAL A 160 4.11 9.12 12.40
C VAL A 160 3.14 8.42 11.44
N VAL A 161 1.83 8.61 11.64
CA VAL A 161 0.82 8.06 10.72
C VAL A 161 0.70 8.93 9.47
N PRO A 162 0.46 8.35 8.28
CA PRO A 162 0.25 9.14 7.08
C PRO A 162 -0.99 10.04 7.26
N PRO A 163 -0.91 11.32 6.87
CA PRO A 163 -2.07 12.17 6.73
C PRO A 163 -3.17 11.53 5.87
N ALA A 164 -4.42 11.92 6.13
CA ALA A 164 -5.55 11.42 5.36
C ALA A 164 -5.41 11.81 3.88
N ASN A 165 -5.61 10.85 2.99
CA ASN A 165 -5.53 10.96 1.54
C ASN A 165 -4.11 11.11 0.98
N ASP A 166 -3.07 10.83 1.75
CA ASP A 166 -1.72 10.78 1.21
C ASP A 166 -1.47 9.52 0.37
N PHE A 167 -0.51 9.62 -0.56
CA PHE A 167 0.00 8.54 -1.39
C PHE A 167 1.29 7.98 -0.78
N LEU A 168 1.43 6.66 -0.75
CA LEU A 168 2.63 6.01 -0.23
C LEU A 168 3.72 5.86 -1.31
N TYR A 169 4.98 6.00 -0.91
CA TYR A 169 6.16 5.89 -1.77
C TYR A 169 7.27 5.10 -1.07
N LEU A 170 7.94 4.22 -1.82
CA LEU A 170 9.23 3.68 -1.42
C LEU A 170 10.33 4.57 -1.96
N VAL A 171 11.34 4.81 -1.15
CA VAL A 171 12.49 5.65 -1.52
C VAL A 171 13.78 4.98 -1.10
N ASN A 172 14.86 5.37 -1.74
CA ASN A 172 16.19 5.00 -1.28
C ASN A 172 16.43 5.56 0.12
N GLY A 173 16.87 4.71 1.07
CA GLY A 173 17.26 5.16 2.42
C GLY A 173 18.71 5.63 2.52
N ALA A 174 19.49 5.45 1.45
CA ALA A 174 20.84 5.97 1.29
C ALA A 174 21.19 6.08 -0.20
N ALA A 175 22.15 6.94 -0.54
CA ALA A 175 22.73 6.97 -1.88
C ALA A 175 23.48 5.66 -2.17
N ASP A 176 23.26 5.10 -3.35
CA ASP A 176 23.89 3.85 -3.80
C ASP A 176 24.02 3.86 -5.33
N THR A 177 24.56 2.78 -5.89
CA THR A 177 24.53 2.56 -7.34
C THR A 177 23.12 2.15 -7.74
N ALA A 178 22.51 2.87 -8.69
CA ALA A 178 21.22 2.50 -9.27
C ALA A 178 21.33 1.10 -9.91
N ASP A 179 20.37 0.23 -9.60
CA ASP A 179 20.36 -1.16 -10.05
C ASP A 179 18.92 -1.71 -10.09
N ASP A 180 18.76 -2.81 -10.82
CA ASP A 180 17.50 -3.51 -10.95
C ASP A 180 17.29 -4.41 -9.74
N PHE A 181 16.15 -4.27 -9.06
CA PHE A 181 15.76 -5.21 -8.03
C PHE A 181 15.44 -6.57 -8.67
N THR A 182 16.19 -7.59 -8.26
CA THR A 182 15.94 -9.01 -8.62
C THR A 182 15.29 -9.80 -7.49
N ALA A 183 15.19 -9.20 -6.31
CA ALA A 183 14.52 -9.71 -5.12
C ALA A 183 14.16 -8.52 -4.20
N GLY A 184 13.36 -8.78 -3.17
CA GLY A 184 12.97 -7.80 -2.17
C GLY A 184 11.47 -7.76 -2.03
N LYS A 185 10.96 -8.18 -0.87
CA LYS A 185 9.51 -8.21 -0.61
C LYS A 185 9.21 -7.54 0.70
N PHE A 186 8.18 -6.69 0.71
CA PHE A 186 7.73 -5.99 1.90
C PHE A 186 6.22 -6.12 2.09
N LEU A 187 5.82 -6.19 3.36
CA LEU A 187 4.44 -6.06 3.80
C LEU A 187 4.31 -4.75 4.58
N ILE A 188 3.46 -3.86 4.08
CA ILE A 188 3.08 -2.62 4.74
C ILE A 188 1.66 -2.79 5.28
N GLU A 189 1.46 -2.44 6.54
CA GLU A 189 0.17 -2.56 7.20
C GLU A 189 -0.22 -1.25 7.86
N LEU A 190 -1.47 -0.85 7.66
CA LEU A 190 -2.08 0.29 8.34
C LEU A 190 -3.27 -0.19 9.15
N PHE A 191 -3.39 0.33 10.36
CA PHE A 191 -4.48 0.06 11.29
C PHE A 191 -5.27 1.34 11.49
N GLY A 192 -6.49 1.36 10.97
CA GLY A 192 -7.41 2.47 11.12
C GLY A 192 -8.69 2.08 11.83
N TYR A 193 -9.56 3.06 12.04
CA TYR A 193 -10.88 2.89 12.63
C TYR A 193 -11.87 3.86 11.97
N ASP A 194 -13.16 3.53 12.01
CA ASP A 194 -14.20 4.47 11.59
C ASP A 194 -14.34 5.57 12.65
N ALA A 195 -14.25 6.82 12.23
CA ALA A 195 -14.34 7.98 13.12
C ALA A 195 -15.74 8.19 13.70
#